data_AF-A0A9R1RNW7-F1
#
_entry.id   AF-A0A9R1RNW7-F1
#
_cell.length_a   1.000
_cell.length_b   1.000
_cell.length_c   1.000
_cell.angle_alpha   90.00
_cell.angle_beta   90.00
_cell.angle_gamma   90.00
#
_symmetry.space_group_name_H-M   'P 1'
#
loop_
_entity.id
_entity.type
_entity.pdbx_description
1 polymer ?
#
loop_
_entity_poly.entity_id
_entity_poly.type
_entity_poly.pdbx_seq_one_letter_code
_entity_poly.pdbx_strand_id
1 'polypeptide(L)'
;MSSMSRMPLPPSPPPSLSSKPPTLPFSPKKTPPMPVYKDLHFNHDLSATKKLQAGVDLVARLVGVTLGPKGRNVVLANKYGPPKIVNDGETVLKEIELEDPLENLGVKLVRQAGARTNDIAGDGCTTSIILAQGLIAEGMKVLAAGMNPVQIARGIGRTADALVSELKLMSREIEDHEIAHVAAVSAGNDYAVGNMISDAFKRVGREGMVRIENGRSTVNSLEVVEGMQFERGYLSPFFVTKHANMSAEYTDCKSYVLSFVDPVG
;
A
#
# COMPACT_ATOMS: atom_id res chain seq x y z
N MET A 1 14.05 -42.26 97.65
CA MET A 1 14.45 -43.61 97.17
C MET A 1 14.51 -43.57 95.65
N SER A 2 15.62 -44.07 95.08
CA SER A 2 15.96 -44.33 93.65
C SER A 2 15.69 -43.22 92.64
N SER A 3 16.72 -42.52 92.14
CA SER A 3 17.68 -42.96 91.11
C SER A 3 17.02 -43.24 89.76
N MET A 4 17.41 -42.47 88.74
CA MET A 4 18.01 -43.02 87.51
C MET A 4 18.42 -41.91 86.55
N SER A 5 19.73 -41.86 86.35
CA SER A 5 20.51 -41.36 85.22
C SER A 5 19.81 -41.23 83.86
N ARG A 6 19.99 -40.08 83.20
CA ARG A 6 20.09 -39.98 81.74
C ARG A 6 21.42 -39.33 81.37
N MET A 7 22.19 -40.04 80.55
CA MET A 7 23.43 -39.55 79.94
C MET A 7 23.13 -38.44 78.90
N PRO A 8 24.05 -37.50 78.67
CA PRO A 8 23.90 -36.43 77.68
C PRO A 8 24.13 -36.94 76.25
N LEU A 9 23.36 -36.40 75.30
CA LEU A 9 23.49 -36.68 73.86
C LEU A 9 24.79 -36.09 73.28
N PRO A 10 25.44 -36.75 72.31
CA PRO A 10 26.63 -36.22 71.65
C PRO A 10 26.30 -35.04 70.70
N PRO A 11 27.22 -34.09 70.50
CA PRO A 11 27.00 -32.96 69.60
C PRO A 11 26.93 -33.39 68.13
N SER A 12 26.05 -32.74 67.38
CA SER A 12 25.82 -32.96 65.94
C SER A 12 27.05 -32.61 65.09
N PRO A 13 27.33 -33.35 64.00
CA PRO A 13 28.46 -33.07 63.11
C PRO A 13 28.29 -31.75 62.35
N PRO A 14 29.39 -31.07 61.95
CA PRO A 14 29.33 -29.82 61.20
C PRO A 14 28.73 -30.02 59.79
N PRO A 15 28.04 -29.01 59.24
CA PRO A 15 27.36 -29.14 57.95
C PRO A 15 28.37 -29.33 56.81
N SER A 16 28.15 -30.37 56.00
CA SER A 16 28.92 -30.62 54.79
C SER A 16 28.62 -29.58 53.71
N LEU A 17 29.67 -28.97 53.16
CA LEU A 17 29.59 -28.08 51.99
C LEU A 17 29.09 -28.89 50.79
N SER A 18 27.81 -28.73 50.44
CA SER A 18 27.23 -29.33 49.24
C SER A 18 27.68 -28.57 48.00
N SER A 19 28.63 -29.15 47.25
CA SER A 19 29.00 -28.70 45.91
C SER A 19 27.93 -29.11 44.89
N LYS A 20 26.84 -28.34 44.81
CA LYS A 20 25.95 -28.42 43.65
C LYS A 20 26.53 -27.55 42.52
N PRO A 21 26.76 -28.10 41.31
CA PRO A 21 27.17 -27.29 40.17
C PRO A 21 26.06 -26.29 39.81
N PRO A 22 26.40 -25.11 39.26
CA PRO A 22 25.42 -24.08 38.93
C PRO A 22 24.44 -24.63 37.87
N THR A 23 23.16 -24.55 38.18
CA THR A 23 22.08 -24.90 37.24
C THR A 23 22.00 -23.80 36.19
N LEU A 24 22.31 -24.15 34.93
CA LEU A 24 22.06 -23.27 33.80
C LEU A 24 20.58 -22.89 33.76
N PRO A 25 20.21 -21.62 33.50
CA PRO A 25 18.82 -21.23 33.41
C PRO A 25 18.15 -22.02 32.28
N PHE A 26 17.04 -22.68 32.63
CA PHE A 26 16.23 -23.47 31.72
C PHE A 26 15.76 -22.56 30.58
N SER A 27 16.30 -22.74 29.37
CA SER A 27 15.75 -22.06 28.19
C SER A 27 14.32 -22.57 27.99
N PRO A 28 13.30 -21.69 27.86
CA PRO A 28 11.95 -22.16 27.60
C PRO A 28 11.97 -22.98 26.32
N LYS A 29 11.53 -24.24 26.40
CA LYS A 29 11.35 -25.10 25.23
C LYS A 29 10.56 -24.28 24.20
N LYS A 30 11.16 -23.96 23.05
CA LYS A 30 10.42 -23.43 21.89
C LYS A 30 9.27 -24.40 21.65
N THR A 31 8.05 -23.92 21.86
CA THR A 31 6.85 -24.62 21.40
C THR A 31 7.05 -24.94 19.91
N PRO A 32 6.79 -26.17 19.47
CA PRO A 32 6.79 -26.45 18.04
C PRO A 32 5.81 -25.47 17.38
N PRO A 33 6.11 -24.91 16.20
CA PRO A 33 5.16 -24.06 15.51
C PRO A 33 3.86 -24.84 15.37
N MET A 34 2.77 -24.27 15.88
CA MET A 34 1.44 -24.84 15.74
C MET A 34 1.22 -25.15 14.25
N PRO A 35 0.71 -26.34 13.88
CA PRO A 35 0.38 -26.62 12.50
C PRO A 35 -0.56 -25.51 12.00
N VAL A 36 -0.13 -24.81 10.94
CA VAL A 36 -0.94 -23.78 10.29
C VAL A 36 -2.04 -24.51 9.54
N TYR A 37 -3.19 -24.66 10.18
CA TYR A 37 -4.39 -25.12 9.50
C TYR A 37 -4.84 -24.03 8.54
N LYS A 38 -4.95 -24.35 7.25
CA LYS A 38 -5.57 -23.44 6.27
C LYS A 38 -7.08 -23.58 6.41
N ASP A 39 -7.76 -22.50 6.75
CA ASP A 39 -9.21 -22.45 6.70
C ASP A 39 -9.67 -22.52 5.25
N LEU A 40 -10.33 -23.62 4.90
CA LEU A 40 -10.87 -23.86 3.56
C LEU A 40 -12.33 -23.43 3.53
N HIS A 41 -12.61 -22.36 2.79
CA HIS A 41 -13.96 -21.87 2.58
C HIS A 41 -14.46 -22.28 1.20
N PHE A 42 -15.47 -23.14 1.16
CA PHE A 42 -16.22 -23.41 -0.06
C PHE A 42 -17.32 -22.39 -0.23
N ASN A 43 -17.52 -21.92 -1.46
CA ASN A 43 -18.58 -20.99 -1.77
C ASN A 43 -19.93 -21.71 -1.93
N HIS A 44 -20.46 -22.26 -0.83
CA HIS A 44 -21.82 -22.77 -0.80
C HIS A 44 -22.79 -21.58 -0.64
N ASP A 45 -23.78 -21.48 -1.52
CA ASP A 45 -24.87 -20.49 -1.48
C ASP A 45 -24.40 -19.03 -1.42
N LEU A 46 -23.27 -18.72 -2.09
CA LEU A 46 -22.66 -17.39 -2.13
C LEU A 46 -22.21 -16.84 -0.76
N SER A 47 -22.16 -17.68 0.28
CA SER A 47 -21.83 -17.24 1.65
C SER A 47 -20.42 -16.65 1.76
N ALA A 48 -19.43 -17.29 1.15
CA ALA A 48 -18.06 -16.78 1.09
C ALA A 48 -17.98 -15.49 0.27
N THR A 49 -18.70 -15.40 -0.85
CA THR A 49 -18.71 -14.20 -1.69
C THR A 49 -19.41 -13.01 -1.03
N LYS A 50 -20.46 -13.25 -0.22
CA LYS A 50 -21.11 -12.21 0.59
C LYS A 50 -20.17 -11.63 1.64
N LYS A 51 -19.34 -12.46 2.28
CA LYS A 51 -18.30 -11.97 3.20
C LYS A 51 -17.24 -11.14 2.47
N LEU A 52 -16.76 -11.62 1.31
CA LEU A 52 -15.84 -10.83 0.48
C LEU A 52 -16.46 -9.47 0.11
N GLN A 53 -17.72 -9.46 -0.31
CA GLN A 53 -18.47 -8.25 -0.62
C GLN A 53 -18.58 -7.31 0.60
N ALA A 54 -18.87 -7.83 1.78
CA ALA A 54 -18.97 -7.01 3.00
C ALA A 54 -17.67 -6.25 3.30
N GLY A 55 -16.52 -6.91 3.13
CA GLY A 55 -15.21 -6.27 3.26
C GLY A 55 -14.99 -5.15 2.23
N VAL A 56 -15.38 -5.40 0.97
CA VAL A 56 -15.31 -4.39 -0.11
C VAL A 56 -16.25 -3.21 0.17
N ASP A 57 -17.48 -3.48 0.60
CA ASP A 57 -18.48 -2.45 0.93
C ASP A 57 -18.03 -1.58 2.11
N LEU A 58 -17.30 -2.15 3.08
CA LEU A 58 -16.71 -1.38 4.18
C LEU A 58 -15.64 -0.41 3.66
N VAL A 59 -14.73 -0.89 2.82
CA VAL A 59 -13.68 -0.05 2.22
C VAL A 59 -14.29 1.07 1.38
N ALA A 60 -15.24 0.74 0.51
CA ALA A 60 -15.87 1.71 -0.36
C ALA A 60 -16.67 2.76 0.42
N ARG A 61 -17.33 2.38 1.52
CA ARG A 61 -18.01 3.36 2.39
C ARG A 61 -17.02 4.30 3.05
N LEU A 62 -15.88 3.79 3.52
CA LEU A 62 -14.88 4.61 4.20
C LEU A 62 -14.15 5.55 3.23
N VAL A 63 -13.67 5.02 2.11
CA VAL A 63 -12.96 5.83 1.09
C VAL A 63 -13.96 6.70 0.31
N GLY A 64 -15.21 6.27 0.17
CA GLY A 64 -16.26 7.06 -0.49
C GLY A 64 -16.56 8.39 0.19
N VAL A 65 -16.34 8.51 1.52
CA VAL A 65 -16.53 9.81 2.19
C VAL A 65 -15.45 10.83 1.84
N THR A 66 -14.28 10.40 1.35
CA THR A 66 -13.18 11.29 0.95
C THR A 66 -13.29 11.75 -0.51
N LEU A 67 -14.23 11.20 -1.28
CA LEU A 67 -14.41 11.56 -2.69
C LEU A 67 -15.03 12.96 -2.87
N GLY A 68 -14.43 13.75 -3.77
CA GLY A 68 -14.98 15.01 -4.28
C GLY A 68 -14.55 16.26 -3.50
N PRO A 69 -14.93 17.45 -3.97
CA PRO A 69 -14.44 18.73 -3.43
C PRO A 69 -14.92 19.02 -2.00
N LYS A 70 -15.96 18.31 -1.53
CA LYS A 70 -16.47 18.37 -0.15
C LYS A 70 -16.21 17.06 0.61
N GLY A 71 -15.13 16.35 0.25
CA GLY A 71 -14.68 15.16 0.95
C GLY A 71 -14.54 15.41 2.44
N ARG A 72 -14.91 14.42 3.25
CA ARG A 72 -14.83 14.48 4.71
C ARG A 72 -13.48 13.95 5.18
N ASN A 73 -13.02 14.49 6.29
CA ASN A 73 -11.82 14.00 6.95
C ASN A 73 -12.10 12.66 7.63
N VAL A 74 -11.15 11.74 7.50
CA VAL A 74 -11.11 10.47 8.22
C VAL A 74 -10.08 10.58 9.33
N VAL A 75 -10.45 10.11 10.52
CA VAL A 75 -9.56 10.11 11.69
C VAL A 75 -8.97 8.72 11.84
N LEU A 76 -7.64 8.62 11.74
CA LEU A 76 -6.88 7.40 11.92
C LEU A 76 -6.25 7.38 13.31
N ALA A 77 -6.49 6.28 14.03
CA ALA A 77 -5.88 6.07 15.33
C ALA A 77 -4.42 5.62 15.15
N ASN A 78 -3.48 6.36 15.75
CA ASN A 78 -2.08 5.96 15.80
C ASN A 78 -1.81 5.09 17.03
N LYS A 79 -0.92 4.10 16.90
CA LYS A 79 -0.48 3.25 18.03
C LYS A 79 0.25 4.05 19.12
N TYR A 80 0.93 5.13 18.73
CA TYR A 80 1.64 6.03 19.63
C TYR A 80 1.45 7.47 19.16
N GLY A 81 1.09 8.37 20.08
CA GLY A 81 0.90 9.79 19.79
C GLY A 81 -0.53 10.18 19.39
N PRO A 82 -0.72 11.42 18.90
CA PRO A 82 -2.04 11.94 18.57
C PRO A 82 -2.63 11.25 17.32
N PRO A 83 -3.97 11.26 17.17
CA PRO A 83 -4.64 10.73 16.00
C PRO A 83 -4.24 11.51 14.73
N LYS A 84 -4.15 10.80 13.61
CA LYS A 84 -3.82 11.40 12.30
C LYS A 84 -5.12 11.71 11.57
N ILE A 85 -5.33 12.96 11.19
CA ILE A 85 -6.48 13.38 10.38
C ILE A 85 -6.05 13.37 8.91
N VAL A 86 -6.77 12.62 8.08
CA VAL A 86 -6.42 12.42 6.67
C VAL A 86 -7.64 12.62 5.78
N ASN A 87 -7.42 13.24 4.63
CA ASN A 87 -8.41 13.47 3.57
C ASN A 87 -8.11 12.65 2.29
N ASP A 88 -6.96 11.99 2.24
CA ASP A 88 -6.54 11.12 1.14
C ASP A 88 -7.07 9.68 1.33
N GLY A 89 -7.72 9.16 0.29
CA GLY A 89 -8.26 7.80 0.26
C GLY A 89 -7.18 6.71 0.24
N GLU A 90 -6.00 6.96 -0.34
CA GLU A 90 -4.93 5.97 -0.44
C GLU A 90 -4.33 5.67 0.94
N THR A 91 -4.03 6.71 1.70
CA THR A 91 -3.53 6.59 3.08
C THR A 91 -4.54 5.86 3.96
N VAL A 92 -5.83 6.17 3.83
CA VAL A 92 -6.89 5.47 4.58
C VAL A 92 -6.94 4.00 4.20
N LEU A 93 -6.87 3.67 2.91
CA LEU A 93 -6.94 2.30 2.39
C LEU A 93 -5.81 1.40 2.93
N LYS A 94 -4.62 1.96 3.18
CA LYS A 94 -3.46 1.22 3.72
C LYS A 94 -3.67 0.75 5.16
N GLU A 95 -4.47 1.47 5.94
CA GLU A 95 -4.70 1.21 7.38
C GLU A 95 -5.87 0.25 7.64
N ILE A 96 -6.71 -0.06 6.64
CA ILE A 96 -7.91 -0.90 6.85
C ILE A 96 -7.49 -2.37 7.00
N GLU A 97 -7.69 -2.97 8.16
CA GLU A 97 -7.56 -4.42 8.35
C GLU A 97 -8.77 -4.94 9.10
N LEU A 98 -9.34 -6.04 8.61
CA LEU A 98 -10.51 -6.68 9.22
C LEU A 98 -10.11 -7.98 9.91
N GLU A 99 -10.81 -8.31 11.01
CA GLU A 99 -10.57 -9.52 11.79
C GLU A 99 -11.00 -10.78 11.04
N ASP A 100 -12.16 -10.75 10.36
CA ASP A 100 -12.62 -11.89 9.56
C ASP A 100 -11.71 -12.07 8.33
N PRO A 101 -11.09 -13.26 8.14
CA PRO A 101 -10.15 -13.49 7.06
C PRO A 101 -10.76 -13.34 5.66
N LEU A 102 -12.04 -13.68 5.47
CA LEU A 102 -12.72 -13.58 4.19
C LEU A 102 -13.06 -12.12 3.87
N GLU A 103 -13.58 -11.37 4.84
CA GLU A 103 -13.81 -9.93 4.65
C GLU A 103 -12.49 -9.20 4.36
N ASN A 104 -11.44 -9.52 5.12
CA ASN A 104 -10.11 -8.94 4.92
C ASN A 104 -9.48 -9.33 3.57
N LEU A 105 -9.78 -10.52 3.05
CA LEU A 105 -9.39 -10.90 1.69
C LEU A 105 -10.06 -9.99 0.65
N GLY A 106 -11.34 -9.65 0.84
CA GLY A 106 -12.05 -8.68 0.00
C GLY A 106 -11.39 -7.31 0.01
N VAL A 107 -11.00 -6.83 1.20
CA VAL A 107 -10.24 -5.57 1.37
C VAL A 107 -8.94 -5.61 0.58
N LYS A 108 -8.15 -6.69 0.69
CA LYS A 108 -6.87 -6.84 0.01
C LYS A 108 -7.01 -6.84 -1.51
N LEU A 109 -8.04 -7.49 -2.05
CA LEU A 109 -8.30 -7.54 -3.49
C LEU A 109 -8.57 -6.14 -4.06
N VAL A 110 -9.42 -5.36 -3.39
CA VAL A 110 -9.76 -4.00 -3.84
C VAL A 110 -8.61 -3.02 -3.58
N ARG A 111 -7.84 -3.21 -2.50
CA ARG A 111 -6.60 -2.46 -2.27
C ARG A 111 -5.62 -2.65 -3.42
N GLN A 112 -5.46 -3.87 -3.92
CA GLN A 112 -4.57 -4.13 -5.04
C GLN A 112 -5.02 -3.43 -6.32
N ALA A 113 -6.33 -3.34 -6.56
CA ALA A 113 -6.87 -2.60 -7.70
C ALA A 113 -6.63 -1.08 -7.58
N GLY A 114 -6.87 -0.51 -6.38
CA GLY A 114 -6.60 0.89 -6.10
C GLY A 114 -5.12 1.24 -6.21
N ALA A 115 -4.24 0.44 -5.61
CA ALA A 115 -2.79 0.62 -5.66
C ALA A 115 -2.26 0.60 -7.10
N ARG A 116 -2.67 -0.39 -7.92
CA ARG A 116 -2.29 -0.44 -9.35
C ARG A 116 -2.76 0.77 -10.14
N THR A 117 -3.95 1.30 -9.83
CA THR A 117 -4.44 2.53 -10.48
C THR A 117 -3.51 3.69 -10.16
N ASN A 118 -3.15 3.84 -8.88
CA ASN A 118 -2.24 4.89 -8.42
C ASN A 118 -0.83 4.75 -9.03
N ASP A 119 -0.29 3.54 -9.11
CA ASP A 119 1.03 3.28 -9.66
C ASP A 119 1.13 3.64 -11.15
N ILE A 120 0.04 3.47 -11.91
CA ILE A 120 -0.01 3.71 -13.36
C ILE A 120 -0.42 5.17 -13.67
N ALA A 121 -1.40 5.71 -12.95
CA ALA A 121 -2.03 6.99 -13.28
C ALA A 121 -1.68 8.13 -12.31
N GLY A 122 -1.17 7.84 -11.12
CA GLY A 122 -0.84 8.83 -10.07
C GLY A 122 -2.04 9.44 -9.34
N ASP A 123 -3.28 9.07 -9.70
CA ASP A 123 -4.53 9.45 -9.05
C ASP A 123 -5.65 8.44 -9.43
N GLY A 124 -6.85 8.60 -8.89
CA GLY A 124 -8.04 7.83 -9.24
C GLY A 124 -8.27 6.60 -8.35
N CYS A 125 -7.46 6.40 -7.31
CA CYS A 125 -7.59 5.28 -6.38
C CYS A 125 -9.01 5.17 -5.79
N THR A 126 -9.56 6.29 -5.30
CA THR A 126 -10.92 6.34 -4.74
C THR A 126 -11.99 5.98 -5.76
N THR A 127 -11.88 6.51 -6.99
CA THR A 127 -12.83 6.23 -8.08
C THR A 127 -12.81 4.75 -8.45
N SER A 128 -11.63 4.15 -8.60
CA SER A 128 -11.47 2.74 -8.91
C SER A 128 -12.13 1.83 -7.88
N ILE A 129 -11.99 2.16 -6.59
CA ILE A 129 -12.57 1.39 -5.48
C ILE A 129 -14.10 1.44 -5.51
N ILE A 130 -14.67 2.64 -5.70
CA ILE A 130 -16.13 2.82 -5.75
C ILE A 130 -16.73 2.12 -6.96
N LEU A 131 -16.08 2.20 -8.13
CA LEU A 131 -16.50 1.48 -9.33
C LEU A 131 -16.42 -0.03 -9.13
N ALA A 132 -15.33 -0.54 -8.54
CA ALA A 132 -15.18 -1.96 -8.21
C ALA A 132 -16.30 -2.44 -7.27
N GLN A 133 -16.61 -1.66 -6.24
CA GLN A 133 -17.70 -1.98 -5.32
C GLN A 133 -19.05 -2.00 -6.02
N GLY A 134 -19.36 -1.02 -6.89
CA GLY A 134 -20.60 -1.00 -7.66
C GLY A 134 -20.76 -2.22 -8.57
N LEU A 135 -19.69 -2.59 -9.29
CA LEU A 135 -19.67 -3.78 -10.15
C LEU A 135 -19.85 -5.07 -9.35
N ILE A 136 -19.21 -5.18 -8.19
CA ILE A 136 -19.34 -6.35 -7.31
C ILE A 136 -20.77 -6.43 -6.75
N ALA A 137 -21.32 -5.32 -6.27
CA ALA A 137 -22.67 -5.29 -5.69
C ALA A 137 -23.75 -5.67 -6.71
N GLU A 138 -23.71 -5.12 -7.93
CA GLU A 138 -24.65 -5.48 -8.99
C GLU A 138 -24.39 -6.90 -9.52
N GLY A 139 -23.12 -7.29 -9.69
CA GLY A 139 -22.76 -8.65 -10.09
C GLY A 139 -23.30 -9.70 -9.12
N MET A 140 -23.25 -9.44 -7.82
CA MET A 140 -23.78 -10.33 -6.79
C MET A 140 -25.30 -10.52 -6.86
N LYS A 141 -26.06 -9.48 -7.20
CA LYS A 141 -27.51 -9.59 -7.43
C LYS A 141 -27.83 -10.49 -8.62
N VAL A 142 -27.08 -10.33 -9.71
CA VAL A 142 -27.25 -11.13 -10.93
C VAL A 142 -26.86 -12.59 -10.69
N LEU A 143 -25.79 -12.84 -9.93
CA LEU A 143 -25.39 -14.19 -9.54
C LEU A 143 -26.42 -14.88 -8.62
N ALA A 144 -27.02 -14.14 -7.69
CA ALA A 144 -28.08 -14.65 -6.84
C ALA A 144 -29.33 -15.09 -7.64
N ALA A 145 -29.54 -14.51 -8.83
CA ALA A 145 -30.59 -14.92 -9.77
C ALA A 145 -30.24 -16.19 -10.58
N GLY A 146 -29.10 -16.84 -10.33
CA GLY A 146 -28.69 -18.08 -10.98
C GLY A 146 -28.02 -17.90 -12.34
N MET A 147 -27.62 -16.69 -12.69
CA MET A 147 -26.95 -16.39 -13.96
C MET A 147 -25.51 -16.92 -13.98
N ASN A 148 -25.00 -17.22 -15.18
CA ASN A 148 -23.67 -17.81 -15.33
C ASN A 148 -22.55 -16.77 -15.08
N PRO A 149 -21.68 -16.97 -14.06
CA PRO A 149 -20.60 -16.02 -13.71
C PRO A 149 -19.61 -15.77 -14.84
N VAL A 150 -19.32 -16.78 -15.67
CA VAL A 150 -18.36 -16.68 -16.78
C VAL A 150 -18.90 -15.74 -17.85
N GLN A 151 -20.20 -15.82 -18.15
CA GLN A 151 -20.82 -14.95 -19.15
C GLN A 151 -20.91 -13.50 -18.65
N ILE A 152 -21.23 -13.29 -17.38
CA ILE A 152 -21.28 -11.97 -16.75
C ILE A 152 -19.90 -11.32 -16.79
N ALA A 153 -18.86 -12.03 -16.32
CA ALA A 153 -17.49 -11.51 -16.31
C ALA A 153 -17.00 -11.16 -17.73
N ARG A 154 -17.29 -12.02 -18.72
CA ARG A 154 -16.98 -11.75 -20.12
C ARG A 154 -17.74 -10.53 -20.67
N GLY A 155 -19.00 -10.38 -20.29
CA GLY A 155 -19.82 -9.22 -20.64
C GLY A 155 -19.23 -7.93 -20.09
N ILE A 156 -18.90 -7.90 -18.79
CA ILE A 156 -18.26 -6.76 -18.12
C ILE A 156 -16.96 -6.37 -18.83
N GLY A 157 -16.10 -7.36 -19.13
CA GLY A 157 -14.83 -7.11 -19.83
C GLY A 157 -15.02 -6.45 -21.20
N ARG A 158 -15.90 -7.01 -22.04
CA ARG A 158 -16.19 -6.43 -23.36
C ARG A 158 -16.79 -5.03 -23.28
N THR A 159 -17.68 -4.79 -22.33
CA THR A 159 -18.26 -3.47 -22.11
C THR A 159 -17.20 -2.48 -21.65
N ALA A 160 -16.30 -2.87 -20.74
CA ALA A 160 -15.19 -2.03 -20.31
C ALA A 160 -14.28 -1.65 -21.49
N ASP A 161 -13.90 -2.60 -22.34
CA ASP A 161 -13.06 -2.34 -23.52
C ASP A 161 -13.73 -1.36 -24.51
N ALA A 162 -15.03 -1.52 -24.74
CA ALA A 162 -15.81 -0.62 -25.57
C ALA A 162 -15.90 0.80 -24.96
N LEU A 163 -16.15 0.90 -23.66
CA LEU A 163 -16.21 2.18 -22.94
C LEU A 163 -14.86 2.87 -22.90
N VAL A 164 -13.75 2.15 -22.76
CA VAL A 164 -12.40 2.73 -22.85
C VAL A 164 -12.15 3.31 -24.25
N SER A 165 -12.64 2.64 -25.29
CA SER A 165 -12.55 3.15 -26.67
C SER A 165 -13.36 4.44 -26.84
N GLU A 166 -14.57 4.48 -26.29
CA GLU A 166 -15.41 5.68 -26.30
C GLU A 166 -14.79 6.83 -25.50
N LEU A 167 -14.22 6.55 -24.33
CA LEU A 167 -13.53 7.56 -23.50
C LEU A 167 -12.37 8.21 -24.25
N LYS A 168 -11.65 7.45 -25.09
CA LYS A 168 -10.60 8.03 -25.96
C LYS A 168 -11.19 8.99 -26.98
N LEU A 169 -12.36 8.70 -27.54
CA LEU A 169 -13.05 9.61 -28.47
C LEU A 169 -13.60 10.86 -27.77
N MET A 170 -14.00 10.73 -26.51
CA MET A 170 -14.43 11.87 -25.68
C MET A 170 -13.27 12.73 -25.18
N SER A 171 -12.05 12.20 -25.22
CA SER A 171 -10.86 12.91 -24.75
C SER A 171 -10.50 14.04 -25.73
N ARG A 172 -10.07 15.18 -25.17
CA ARG A 172 -9.63 16.33 -25.94
C ARG A 172 -8.11 16.45 -25.82
N GLU A 173 -7.43 16.42 -26.95
CA GLU A 173 -6.01 16.76 -27.00
C GLU A 173 -5.80 18.24 -26.68
N ILE A 174 -4.81 18.53 -25.83
CA ILE A 174 -4.46 19.89 -25.45
C ILE A 174 -3.48 20.49 -26.47
N GLU A 175 -3.66 21.76 -26.80
CA GLU A 175 -2.71 22.52 -27.60
C GLU A 175 -1.62 23.15 -26.72
N ASP A 176 -0.47 23.49 -27.30
CA ASP A 176 0.70 24.00 -26.55
C ASP A 176 0.39 25.27 -25.75
N HIS A 177 -0.50 26.12 -26.26
CA HIS A 177 -0.91 27.35 -25.60
C HIS A 177 -1.83 27.10 -24.39
N GLU A 178 -2.46 25.92 -24.31
CA GLU A 178 -3.37 25.55 -23.22
C GLU A 178 -2.65 24.89 -22.04
N ILE A 179 -1.42 24.39 -22.24
CA ILE A 179 -0.63 23.69 -21.22
C ILE A 179 -0.52 24.52 -19.93
N ALA A 180 -0.22 25.81 -20.06
CA ALA A 180 -0.07 26.70 -18.90
C ALA A 180 -1.35 26.79 -18.08
N HIS A 181 -2.51 26.87 -18.74
CA HIS A 181 -3.80 27.00 -18.09
C HIS A 181 -4.22 25.70 -17.42
N VAL A 182 -4.05 24.56 -18.10
CA VAL A 182 -4.33 23.23 -17.53
C VAL A 182 -3.45 22.95 -16.31
N ALA A 183 -2.15 23.26 -16.40
CA ALA A 183 -1.22 23.12 -15.28
C ALA A 183 -1.58 24.03 -14.10
N ALA A 184 -1.96 25.29 -14.37
CA ALA A 184 -2.36 26.24 -13.33
C ALA A 184 -3.61 25.78 -12.57
N VAL A 185 -4.65 25.35 -13.29
CA VAL A 185 -5.90 24.84 -12.68
C VAL A 185 -5.61 23.61 -11.81
N SER A 186 -4.79 22.68 -12.31
CA SER A 186 -4.36 21.49 -11.57
C SER A 186 -3.51 21.83 -10.33
N ALA A 187 -2.77 22.94 -10.36
CA ALA A 187 -2.00 23.46 -9.23
C ALA A 187 -2.82 24.33 -8.26
N GLY A 188 -4.16 24.27 -8.30
CA GLY A 188 -5.02 25.05 -7.42
C GLY A 188 -5.19 26.51 -7.86
N ASN A 189 -5.24 26.75 -9.17
CA ASN A 189 -5.27 28.07 -9.82
C ASN A 189 -4.00 28.91 -9.63
N ASP A 190 -2.84 28.26 -9.48
CA ASP A 190 -1.54 28.94 -9.43
C ASP A 190 -0.95 29.08 -10.85
N TYR A 191 -1.13 30.27 -11.43
CA TYR A 191 -0.58 30.59 -12.75
C TYR A 191 0.95 30.75 -12.77
N ALA A 192 1.60 31.04 -11.64
CA ALA A 192 3.05 31.12 -11.61
C ALA A 192 3.65 29.72 -11.79
N VAL A 193 3.10 28.72 -11.10
CA VAL A 193 3.46 27.31 -11.27
C VAL A 193 3.08 26.80 -12.66
N GLY A 194 1.86 27.10 -13.14
CA GLY A 194 1.41 26.67 -14.46
C GLY A 194 2.29 27.21 -15.61
N ASN A 195 2.68 28.49 -15.54
CA ASN A 195 3.58 29.09 -16.53
C ASN A 195 4.98 28.45 -16.47
N MET A 196 5.51 28.17 -15.28
CA MET A 196 6.80 27.52 -15.11
C MET A 196 6.81 26.11 -15.72
N ILE A 197 5.74 25.34 -15.52
CA ILE A 197 5.56 24.00 -16.11
C ILE A 197 5.48 24.11 -17.65
N SER A 198 4.72 25.07 -18.18
CA SER A 198 4.63 25.30 -19.62
C SER A 198 5.99 25.65 -20.23
N ASP A 199 6.76 26.52 -19.58
CA ASP A 199 8.10 26.90 -20.03
C ASP A 199 9.09 25.72 -19.96
N ALA A 200 8.95 24.84 -18.96
CA ALA A 200 9.71 23.60 -18.90
C ALA A 200 9.41 22.71 -20.12
N PHE A 201 8.13 22.41 -20.39
CA PHE A 201 7.72 21.58 -21.54
C PHE A 201 8.12 22.17 -22.89
N LYS A 202 8.13 23.50 -23.05
CA LYS A 202 8.64 24.15 -24.27
C LYS A 202 10.14 23.91 -24.48
N ARG A 203 10.93 23.79 -23.41
CA ARG A 203 12.38 23.55 -23.50
C ARG A 203 12.72 22.08 -23.70
N VAL A 204 12.02 21.16 -23.04
CA VAL A 204 12.32 19.71 -23.08
C VAL A 204 11.51 18.94 -24.11
N GLY A 205 10.47 19.55 -24.70
CA GLY A 205 9.50 18.89 -25.59
C GLY A 205 8.43 18.11 -24.81
N ARG A 206 7.39 17.63 -25.51
CA ARG A 206 6.25 16.93 -24.87
C ARG A 206 6.64 15.61 -24.20
N GLU A 207 7.71 14.96 -24.67
CA GLU A 207 8.24 13.70 -24.12
C GLU A 207 9.40 13.92 -23.14
N GLY A 208 9.75 15.17 -22.83
CA GLY A 208 10.84 15.48 -21.94
C GLY A 208 10.51 15.21 -20.47
N MET A 209 11.50 14.73 -19.70
CA MET A 209 11.35 14.54 -18.26
C MET A 209 11.48 15.88 -17.53
N VAL A 210 10.53 16.17 -16.65
CA VAL A 210 10.60 17.29 -15.70
C VAL A 210 10.79 16.73 -14.29
N ARG A 211 11.80 17.24 -13.58
CA ARG A 211 12.07 16.90 -12.17
C ARG A 211 11.93 18.15 -11.31
N ILE A 212 11.25 18.01 -10.18
CA ILE A 212 11.08 19.08 -9.20
C ILE A 212 12.04 18.81 -8.04
N GLU A 213 12.82 19.82 -7.68
CA GLU A 213 13.74 19.77 -6.54
C GLU A 213 13.48 20.92 -5.57
N ASN A 214 13.69 20.66 -4.27
CA ASN A 214 13.56 21.68 -3.25
C ASN A 214 14.78 22.60 -3.28
N GLY A 215 14.59 23.84 -3.74
CA GLY A 215 15.61 24.87 -3.71
C GLY A 215 15.93 25.36 -2.28
N ARG A 216 17.12 25.95 -2.12
CA ARG A 216 17.52 26.65 -0.87
C ARG A 216 17.10 28.12 -0.85
N SER A 217 16.65 28.65 -1.98
CA SER A 217 16.21 30.03 -2.17
C SER A 217 14.70 30.14 -2.09
N THR A 218 14.18 31.36 -1.90
CA THR A 218 12.75 31.66 -2.01
C THR A 218 12.28 31.85 -3.46
N VAL A 219 13.22 31.95 -4.39
CA VAL A 219 12.94 32.14 -5.82
C VAL A 219 12.96 30.79 -6.52
N ASN A 220 11.90 30.50 -7.27
CA ASN A 220 11.83 29.31 -8.12
C ASN A 220 12.68 29.53 -9.39
N SER A 221 13.52 28.57 -9.75
CA SER A 221 14.33 28.58 -10.97
C SER A 221 13.99 27.39 -11.86
N LEU A 222 14.17 27.57 -13.17
CA LEU A 222 14.04 26.52 -14.18
C LEU A 222 15.40 26.29 -14.84
N GLU A 223 15.97 25.12 -14.63
CA GLU A 223 17.24 24.69 -15.20
C GLU A 223 17.02 23.48 -16.12
N VAL A 224 17.68 23.50 -17.29
CA VAL A 224 17.69 22.36 -18.21
C VAL A 224 19.05 21.72 -18.13
N VAL A 225 19.07 20.43 -17.80
CA VAL A 225 20.29 19.65 -17.63
C VAL A 225 20.26 18.49 -18.62
N GLU A 226 21.38 18.21 -19.27
CA GLU A 226 21.52 17.01 -20.09
C GLU A 226 21.53 15.78 -19.19
N GLY A 227 20.60 14.87 -19.44
CA GLY A 227 20.42 13.65 -18.65
C GLY A 227 19.75 12.56 -19.47
N MET A 228 19.70 11.35 -18.90
CA MET A 228 19.07 10.20 -19.53
C MET A 228 18.21 9.46 -18.50
N GLN A 229 17.07 8.97 -18.94
CA GLN A 229 16.17 8.12 -18.18
C GLN A 229 16.03 6.76 -18.86
N PHE A 230 15.85 5.73 -18.05
CA PHE A 230 15.44 4.42 -18.51
C PHE A 230 14.13 4.03 -17.84
N GLU A 231 13.26 3.35 -18.57
CA GLU A 231 12.05 2.72 -18.03
C GLU A 231 12.38 1.42 -17.27
N ARG A 232 13.33 1.49 -16.34
CA ARG A 232 13.74 0.37 -15.48
C ARG A 232 13.90 0.82 -14.04
N GLY A 233 13.35 0.04 -13.12
CA GLY A 233 13.52 0.23 -11.67
C GLY A 233 14.79 -0.46 -11.13
N TYR A 234 15.02 -0.30 -9.83
CA TYR A 234 16.06 -1.03 -9.11
C TYR A 234 15.70 -2.52 -8.95
N LEU A 235 16.72 -3.38 -8.91
CA LEU A 235 16.53 -4.83 -8.79
C LEU A 235 15.98 -5.28 -7.43
N SER A 236 16.26 -4.51 -6.38
CA SER A 236 15.93 -4.86 -5.01
C SER A 236 15.44 -3.65 -4.23
N PRO A 237 14.31 -3.75 -3.50
CA PRO A 237 13.83 -2.68 -2.60
C PRO A 237 14.85 -2.27 -1.53
N PHE A 238 15.85 -3.12 -1.24
CA PHE A 238 16.92 -2.79 -0.30
C PHE A 238 17.85 -1.68 -0.80
N PHE A 239 17.79 -1.28 -2.08
CA PHE A 239 18.53 -0.13 -2.61
C PHE A 239 17.86 1.22 -2.33
N VAL A 240 16.64 1.24 -1.78
CA VAL A 240 15.92 2.48 -1.46
C VAL A 240 16.68 3.25 -0.38
N THR A 241 17.06 4.48 -0.69
CA THR A 241 17.66 5.42 0.28
C THR A 241 16.63 6.35 0.89
N LYS A 242 15.50 6.59 0.18
CA LYS A 242 14.42 7.47 0.62
C LYS A 242 13.10 6.71 0.68
N HIS A 243 12.74 6.27 1.88
CA HIS A 243 11.56 5.44 2.12
C HIS A 243 10.22 6.13 1.85
N ALA A 244 10.15 7.46 1.94
CA ALA A 244 8.91 8.20 1.73
C ALA A 244 8.35 8.01 0.30
N ASN A 245 9.24 7.97 -0.69
CA ASN A 245 8.89 7.91 -2.10
C ASN A 245 9.37 6.60 -2.75
N MET A 246 9.94 5.69 -1.95
CA MET A 246 10.58 4.46 -2.42
C MET A 246 11.62 4.73 -3.53
N SER A 247 12.46 5.76 -3.36
CA SER A 247 13.48 6.16 -4.34
C SER A 247 14.90 5.87 -3.86
N ALA A 248 15.81 5.62 -4.81
CA ALA A 248 17.25 5.56 -4.58
C ALA A 248 17.89 6.83 -5.16
N GLU A 249 18.21 7.78 -4.27
CA GLU A 249 18.82 9.06 -4.61
C GLU A 249 20.28 9.07 -4.14
N TYR A 250 21.19 9.44 -5.05
CA TYR A 250 22.62 9.57 -4.82
C TYR A 250 23.13 10.88 -5.43
N THR A 251 24.04 11.57 -4.75
CA THR A 251 24.63 12.85 -5.18
C THR A 251 26.12 12.67 -5.47
N ASP A 252 26.65 13.35 -6.48
CA ASP A 252 28.08 13.38 -6.85
C ASP A 252 28.73 11.99 -7.02
N CYS A 253 27.97 11.05 -7.59
CA CYS A 253 28.45 9.67 -7.81
C CYS A 253 28.97 9.48 -9.23
N LYS A 254 30.08 8.73 -9.36
CA LYS A 254 30.53 8.24 -10.66
C LYS A 254 29.62 7.08 -11.10
N SER A 255 28.82 7.31 -12.14
CA SER A 255 27.95 6.29 -12.72
C SER A 255 28.68 5.50 -13.80
N TYR A 256 28.59 4.17 -13.73
CA TYR A 256 29.04 3.27 -14.78
C TYR A 256 27.80 2.57 -15.36
N VAL A 257 27.57 2.74 -16.66
CA VAL A 257 26.51 2.03 -17.37
C VAL A 257 27.14 0.80 -18.03
N LEU A 258 26.89 -0.36 -17.44
CA LEU A 258 27.35 -1.64 -17.99
C LEU A 258 26.16 -2.31 -18.70
N SER A 259 26.21 -2.35 -20.03
CA SER A 259 25.23 -3.06 -20.85
C SER A 259 25.86 -4.34 -21.37
N PHE A 260 25.29 -5.49 -20.98
CA PHE A 260 25.58 -6.76 -21.62
C PHE A 260 24.42 -7.08 -22.56
N VAL A 261 24.73 -7.23 -23.84
CA VAL A 261 23.82 -7.84 -24.81
C VAL A 261 24.26 -9.28 -24.94
N ASP A 262 23.48 -10.20 -24.39
CA ASP A 262 23.74 -11.63 -24.60
C ASP A 262 23.55 -11.92 -26.11
N PRO A 263 24.56 -12.48 -26.80
CA PRO A 263 24.51 -12.69 -28.24
C PRO A 263 23.57 -13.83 -28.67
N VAL A 264 22.73 -14.35 -27.76
CA VAL A 264 21.81 -15.46 -28.04
C VAL A 264 20.46 -15.19 -27.38
N GLY A 265 19.52 -14.71 -28.21
CA GLY A 265 18.13 -14.46 -27.86
C GLY A 265 17.36 -13.94 -29.07
#